data_AF-W2X469-F1
#
_entry.id   AF-W2X469-F1
#
_cell.length_a   1.000
_cell.length_b   1.000
_cell.length_c   1.000
_cell.angle_alpha   90.00
_cell.angle_beta   90.00
_cell.angle_gamma   90.00
#
_symmetry.space_group_name_H-M   'P 1'
#
loop_
_entity.id
_entity.type
_entity.pdbx_description
1 polymer ?
#
loop_
_entity_poly.entity_id
_entity_poly.type
_entity_poly.pdbx_seq_one_letter_code
_entity_poly.pdbx_strand_id
1 'polypeptide(L)'
;MSGGSSQPTGGAASDVEAIRDACVSKHIRVNYKSSLNGIKRWIVEELSKENANTGRFFDDHGELVLTEFTMFPSLCGEVNMMGVLQLCLASLVQHAHYLLTHLPNNYALLSTDVIRNPVVLKDGARAGK
;
A
#
# COMPACT_ATOMS: atom_id res chain seq x y z
N MET A 1 -2.35 40.75 38.56
CA MET A 1 -1.11 40.34 37.87
C MET A 1 -1.45 39.10 37.06
N SER A 2 -1.43 39.21 35.72
CA SER A 2 -1.76 38.12 34.79
C SER A 2 -0.68 37.05 34.80
N GLY A 3 -1.04 35.80 35.10
CA GLY A 3 -0.22 34.62 34.84
C GLY A 3 -0.83 33.83 33.70
N GLY A 4 -0.52 34.22 32.46
CA GLY A 4 -0.91 33.49 31.25
C GLY A 4 -0.15 32.18 31.17
N SER A 5 -0.92 31.09 31.08
CA SER A 5 -0.45 29.73 30.80
C SER A 5 0.12 29.63 29.39
N SER A 6 1.39 29.24 29.27
CA SER A 6 1.99 28.83 27.99
C SER A 6 2.34 27.34 28.07
N GLN A 7 1.43 26.52 27.56
CA GLN A 7 1.67 25.10 27.31
C GLN A 7 2.68 24.97 26.15
N PRO A 8 3.72 24.12 26.26
CA PRO A 8 4.67 23.93 25.17
C PRO A 8 4.01 23.14 24.04
N THR A 9 3.88 23.77 22.87
CA THR A 9 3.40 23.18 21.61
C THR A 9 4.41 22.25 20.93
N GLY A 10 5.39 21.72 21.68
CA GLY A 10 6.55 20.99 21.15
C GLY A 10 6.35 19.51 20.82
N GLY A 11 5.27 18.88 21.27
CA GLY A 11 5.06 17.42 21.09
C GLY A 11 4.52 17.00 19.72
N ALA A 12 3.58 17.78 19.15
CA ALA A 12 2.91 17.36 17.92
C ALA A 12 3.83 17.36 16.69
N ALA A 13 4.81 18.27 16.63
CA ALA A 13 5.75 18.34 15.51
C ALA A 13 6.76 17.18 15.53
N SER A 14 7.31 16.83 16.71
CA SER A 14 8.22 15.69 16.85
C SER A 14 7.54 14.36 16.56
N ASP A 15 6.25 14.24 16.91
CA ASP A 15 5.47 13.04 16.62
C ASP A 15 5.22 12.88 15.11
N VAL A 16 4.89 13.97 14.41
CA VAL A 16 4.70 13.95 12.94
C VAL A 16 6.00 13.58 12.22
N GLU A 17 7.14 14.11 12.67
CA GLU A 17 8.45 13.79 12.09
C GLU A 17 8.86 12.35 12.38
N ALA A 18 8.61 11.84 13.59
CA ALA A 18 8.84 10.43 13.92
C ALA A 18 7.95 9.50 13.09
N ILE A 19 6.67 9.86 12.86
CA ILE A 19 5.75 9.13 11.99
C ILE A 19 6.27 9.13 10.55
N ARG A 20 6.67 10.29 10.02
CA ARG A 20 7.24 10.41 8.68
C ARG A 20 8.49 9.54 8.54
N ASP A 21 9.41 9.63 9.49
CA ASP A 21 10.69 8.91 9.48
C ASP A 21 10.49 7.40 9.59
N ALA A 22 9.49 6.95 10.36
CA ALA A 22 9.07 5.55 10.39
C ALA A 22 8.52 5.10 9.03
N CYS A 23 7.64 5.89 8.40
CA CYS A 23 7.05 5.59 7.08
C CYS A 23 8.08 5.58 5.94
N VAL A 24 9.15 6.38 6.03
CA VAL A 24 10.24 6.41 5.03
C VAL A 24 11.48 5.64 5.49
N SER A 25 11.36 4.86 6.56
CA SER A 25 12.49 4.09 7.07
C SER A 25 12.95 3.03 6.06
N LYS A 26 14.20 2.60 6.19
CA LYS A 26 14.78 1.57 5.32
C LYS A 26 13.99 0.26 5.41
N HIS A 27 13.50 -0.11 6.59
CA HIS A 27 12.73 -1.34 6.78
C HIS A 27 11.35 -1.26 6.12
N ILE A 28 10.61 -0.15 6.28
CA ILE A 28 9.31 0.03 5.59
C ILE A 28 9.48 0.00 4.08
N ARG A 29 10.52 0.64 3.53
CA ARG A 29 10.78 0.56 2.08
C ARG A 29 11.02 -0.87 1.59
N VAL A 30 11.72 -1.70 2.37
CA VAL A 30 11.91 -3.12 2.05
C VAL A 30 10.58 -3.87 2.10
N ASN A 31 9.74 -3.60 3.10
CA ASN A 31 8.44 -4.24 3.27
C ASN A 31 7.49 -3.88 2.12
N TYR A 32 7.46 -2.60 1.74
CA TYR A 32 6.66 -2.15 0.60
C TYR A 32 7.15 -2.75 -0.72
N LYS A 33 8.46 -2.86 -0.91
CA LYS A 33 9.02 -3.56 -2.08
C LYS A 33 8.65 -5.05 -2.09
N SER A 34 8.66 -5.72 -0.93
CA SER A 34 8.19 -7.11 -0.79
C SER A 34 6.71 -7.24 -1.16
N SER A 35 5.87 -6.33 -0.65
CA SER A 35 4.43 -6.30 -0.96
C SER A 35 4.17 -6.10 -2.46
N LEU A 36 4.87 -5.16 -3.10
CA LEU A 36 4.78 -4.96 -4.56
C LEU A 36 5.20 -6.22 -5.32
N ASN A 37 6.30 -6.86 -4.93
CA ASN A 37 6.75 -8.10 -5.56
C ASN A 37 5.74 -9.25 -5.38
N GLY A 38 5.05 -9.33 -4.24
CA GLY A 38 3.96 -10.28 -4.00
C GLY A 38 2.79 -10.06 -4.96
N ILE A 39 2.41 -8.80 -5.20
CA ILE A 39 1.38 -8.45 -6.20
C ILE A 39 1.82 -8.84 -7.60
N LYS A 40 3.05 -8.49 -8.01
CA LYS A 40 3.60 -8.87 -9.32
C LYS A 40 3.57 -10.40 -9.51
N ARG A 41 3.99 -11.15 -8.49
CA ARG A 41 3.98 -12.62 -8.52
C ARG A 41 2.57 -13.18 -8.66
N TRP A 42 1.62 -12.66 -7.88
CA TRP A 42 0.22 -13.07 -7.99
C TRP A 42 -0.34 -12.88 -9.41
N ILE A 43 -0.06 -11.74 -10.05
CA ILE A 43 -0.51 -11.49 -11.44
C ILE A 43 0.05 -12.55 -12.39
N VAL A 44 1.34 -12.85 -12.28
CA VAL A 44 2.02 -13.80 -13.18
C VAL A 44 1.62 -15.25 -12.91
N GLU A 45 1.51 -15.65 -11.65
CA GLU A 45 1.33 -17.06 -11.27
C GLU A 45 -0.13 -17.47 -11.13
N GLU A 46 -1.01 -16.56 -10.72
CA GLU A 46 -2.42 -16.89 -10.45
C GLU A 46 -3.36 -16.23 -11.45
N LEU A 47 -3.30 -14.91 -11.63
CA LEU A 47 -4.23 -14.20 -12.51
C LEU A 47 -4.08 -14.64 -13.97
N SER A 48 -2.87 -15.02 -14.40
CA SER A 48 -2.59 -15.51 -15.75
C SER A 48 -3.34 -16.80 -16.11
N LYS A 49 -3.73 -17.61 -15.10
CA LYS A 49 -4.52 -18.83 -15.29
C LYS A 49 -5.95 -18.53 -15.73
N GLU A 50 -6.47 -17.37 -15.35
CA GLU A 50 -7.84 -16.93 -15.62
C GLU A 50 -7.91 -15.85 -16.71
N ASN A 51 -6.85 -15.05 -16.86
CA ASN A 51 -6.75 -13.97 -17.83
C ASN A 51 -5.42 -14.06 -18.60
N ALA A 52 -5.48 -14.44 -19.88
CA ALA A 52 -4.26 -14.56 -20.70
C ALA A 52 -3.56 -13.20 -20.97
N ASN A 53 -4.24 -12.07 -20.75
CA ASN A 53 -3.71 -10.74 -21.02
C ASN A 53 -3.27 -10.02 -19.73
N THR A 54 -2.49 -10.69 -18.88
CA THR A 54 -1.92 -10.06 -17.66
C THR A 54 -0.78 -9.09 -17.95
N GLY A 55 -0.26 -9.08 -19.18
CA GLY A 55 0.80 -8.14 -19.60
C GLY A 55 0.41 -6.67 -19.40
N ARG A 56 -0.89 -6.33 -19.50
CA ARG A 56 -1.38 -4.95 -19.30
C ARG A 56 -1.12 -4.37 -17.91
N PHE A 57 -0.92 -5.22 -16.89
CA PHE A 57 -0.61 -4.78 -15.53
C PHE A 57 0.86 -4.36 -15.36
N PHE A 58 1.69 -4.51 -16.39
CA PHE A 58 3.11 -4.18 -16.36
C PHE A 58 3.46 -3.16 -17.44
N ASP A 59 4.37 -2.25 -17.11
CA ASP A 59 4.98 -1.35 -18.09
C ASP A 59 6.18 -2.01 -18.78
N ASP A 60 6.83 -1.28 -19.69
CA ASP A 60 8.01 -1.75 -20.43
C ASP A 60 9.21 -2.07 -19.52
N HIS A 61 9.19 -1.62 -18.26
CA HIS A 61 10.20 -1.90 -17.25
C HIS A 61 9.82 -3.05 -16.31
N GLY A 62 8.64 -3.66 -16.49
CA GLY A 62 8.12 -4.71 -15.61
C GLY A 62 7.62 -4.16 -14.26
N GLU A 63 7.32 -2.87 -14.18
CA GLU A 63 6.71 -2.22 -13.02
C GLU A 63 5.18 -2.20 -13.13
N LEU A 64 4.49 -2.15 -11.98
CA LEU A 64 3.03 -2.23 -11.95
C LEU A 64 2.39 -0.97 -12.54
N VAL A 65 1.55 -1.18 -13.54
CA VAL A 65 0.68 -0.17 -14.14
C VAL A 65 -0.60 -0.07 -13.31
N LEU A 66 -0.75 1.02 -12.57
CA LEU A 66 -1.85 1.20 -11.63
C LEU A 66 -3.19 1.57 -12.28
N THR A 67 -3.19 1.99 -13.55
CA THR A 67 -4.44 2.26 -14.30
C THR A 67 -5.30 1.01 -14.47
N GLU A 68 -4.68 -0.17 -14.44
CA GLU A 68 -5.39 -1.45 -14.47
C GLU A 68 -5.97 -1.85 -13.11
N PHE A 69 -5.63 -1.13 -12.04
CA PHE A 69 -6.19 -1.33 -10.71
C PHE A 69 -7.31 -0.31 -10.45
N THR A 70 -8.52 -0.79 -10.23
CA THR A 70 -9.72 0.03 -9.98
C THR A 70 -9.72 0.79 -8.64
N MET A 71 -8.63 0.72 -7.88
CA MET A 71 -8.51 1.28 -6.54
C MET A 71 -8.28 2.80 -6.52
N PHE A 72 -7.73 3.37 -7.60
CA PHE A 72 -7.39 4.81 -7.69
C PHE A 72 -7.82 5.45 -9.03
N PRO A 73 -9.09 5.34 -9.46
CA PRO A 73 -9.53 5.66 -10.81
C PRO A 73 -9.32 7.14 -11.20
N SER A 74 -9.39 8.07 -10.25
CA SER A 74 -9.19 9.50 -10.49
C SER A 74 -7.72 9.93 -10.43
N LEU A 75 -6.82 9.08 -9.92
CA LEU A 75 -5.41 9.42 -9.68
C LEU A 75 -4.46 8.63 -10.57
N CYS A 76 -4.90 7.52 -11.17
CA CYS A 76 -4.06 6.66 -11.98
C CYS A 76 -3.54 7.32 -13.27
N GLY A 77 -4.17 8.40 -13.74
CA GLY A 77 -3.70 9.19 -14.88
C GLY A 77 -2.60 10.19 -14.54
N GLU A 78 -2.33 10.44 -13.25
CA GLU A 78 -1.33 11.42 -12.81
C GLU A 78 0.03 10.74 -12.63
N VAL A 79 0.88 10.84 -13.66
CA VAL A 79 2.20 10.17 -13.71
C VAL A 79 3.09 10.53 -12.51
N ASN A 80 2.98 11.75 -11.99
CA ASN A 80 3.78 12.22 -10.84
C ASN A 80 3.37 11.52 -9.53
N MET A 81 2.14 10.99 -9.45
CA MET A 81 1.63 10.29 -8.28
C MET A 81 1.82 8.79 -8.34
N MET A 82 2.26 8.23 -9.48
CA MET A 82 2.40 6.79 -9.66
C MET A 82 3.23 6.11 -8.59
N GLY A 83 4.39 6.69 -8.25
CA GLY A 83 5.22 6.16 -7.16
C GLY A 83 4.50 6.18 -5.81
N VAL A 84 3.74 7.24 -5.51
CA VAL A 84 2.97 7.35 -4.26
C VAL A 84 1.84 6.34 -4.22
N LEU A 85 1.09 6.18 -5.32
CA LEU A 85 0.00 5.23 -5.42
C LEU A 85 0.48 3.78 -5.31
N GLN A 86 1.68 3.46 -5.81
CA GLN A 86 2.30 2.14 -5.63
C GLN A 86 2.60 1.90 -4.14
N LEU A 87 3.10 2.90 -3.42
CA LEU A 87 3.30 2.82 -1.97
C LEU A 87 1.98 2.66 -1.21
N CYS A 88 0.90 3.33 -1.66
CA CYS A 88 -0.43 3.13 -1.10
C CYS A 88 -0.90 1.69 -1.30
N LEU A 89 -0.77 1.13 -2.50
CA LEU A 89 -1.13 -0.26 -2.79
C LEU A 89 -0.32 -1.24 -1.93
N ALA A 90 0.99 -0.99 -1.79
CA ALA A 90 1.87 -1.79 -0.93
C ALA A 90 1.45 -1.72 0.54
N SER A 91 1.11 -0.52 1.03
CA SER A 91 0.62 -0.30 2.39
C SER A 91 -0.68 -1.06 2.66
N LEU A 92 -1.61 -1.06 1.71
CA LEU A 92 -2.87 -1.80 1.82
C LEU A 92 -2.64 -3.31 1.98
N VAL A 93 -1.73 -3.89 1.19
CA VAL A 93 -1.35 -5.30 1.32
C VAL A 93 -0.62 -5.57 2.64
N GLN A 94 0.32 -4.71 3.01
CA GLN A 94 1.08 -4.83 4.26
C GLN A 94 0.16 -4.85 5.50
N HIS A 95 -0.89 -4.02 5.49
CA HIS A 95 -1.82 -3.86 6.59
C HIS A 95 -3.14 -4.62 6.38
N ALA A 96 -3.21 -5.52 5.39
CA ALA A 96 -4.44 -6.23 5.02
C ALA A 96 -5.08 -6.97 6.20
N HIS A 97 -4.28 -7.56 7.10
CA HIS A 97 -4.80 -8.21 8.30
C HIS A 97 -5.54 -7.24 9.22
N TYR A 98 -4.99 -6.04 9.42
CA TYR A 98 -5.65 -5.00 10.21
C TYR A 98 -6.95 -4.54 9.55
N LEU A 99 -6.91 -4.31 8.23
CA LEU A 99 -8.08 -3.90 7.45
C LEU A 99 -9.19 -4.97 7.48
N LEU A 100 -8.86 -6.24 7.29
CA LEU A 100 -9.79 -7.36 7.32
C LEU A 100 -10.43 -7.59 8.70
N THR A 101 -9.75 -7.19 9.78
CA THR A 101 -10.23 -7.37 11.15
C THR A 101 -11.04 -6.18 11.66
N HIS A 102 -10.83 -4.98 11.11
CA HIS A 102 -11.43 -3.74 11.63
C HIS A 102 -12.42 -3.07 10.67
N LEU A 103 -12.38 -3.34 9.37
CA LEU A 103 -13.35 -2.80 8.42
C LEU A 103 -14.61 -3.68 8.34
N PRO A 104 -15.79 -3.07 8.10
CA PRO A 104 -17.00 -3.82 7.79
C PRO A 104 -16.81 -4.72 6.55
N ASN A 105 -17.38 -5.93 6.59
CA ASN A 105 -17.24 -6.91 5.51
C ASN A 105 -17.81 -6.45 4.15
N ASN A 106 -18.69 -5.43 4.14
CA ASN A 106 -19.26 -4.83 2.93
C ASN A 106 -18.42 -3.66 2.37
N TYR A 107 -17.28 -3.37 2.99
CA TYR A 107 -16.42 -2.26 2.55
C TYR A 107 -15.79 -2.60 1.19
N ALA A 108 -15.93 -1.70 0.21
CA ALA A 108 -15.56 -1.95 -1.19
C ALA A 108 -14.09 -2.39 -1.36
N LEU A 109 -13.18 -1.88 -0.53
CA LEU A 109 -11.76 -2.27 -0.53
C LEU A 109 -11.56 -3.78 -0.30
N LEU A 110 -12.36 -4.40 0.59
CA LEU A 110 -12.23 -5.82 0.92
C LEU A 110 -12.75 -6.73 -0.21
N SER A 111 -13.49 -6.17 -1.16
CA SER A 111 -13.95 -6.88 -2.35
C SER A 111 -12.91 -6.88 -3.49
N THR A 112 -11.79 -6.17 -3.33
CA THR A 112 -10.72 -6.14 -4.34
C THR A 112 -9.88 -7.41 -4.32
N ASP A 113 -9.49 -7.90 -5.50
CA ASP A 113 -8.71 -9.14 -5.65
C ASP A 113 -7.37 -9.09 -4.91
N VAL A 114 -6.78 -7.89 -4.83
CA VAL A 114 -5.51 -7.62 -4.12
C VAL A 114 -5.60 -7.95 -2.63
N ILE A 115 -6.74 -7.68 -1.98
CA ILE A 115 -6.93 -7.95 -0.55
C ILE A 115 -7.45 -9.37 -0.29
N ARG A 116 -8.17 -9.98 -1.24
CA ARG A 116 -8.70 -11.34 -1.06
C ARG A 116 -7.70 -12.44 -1.41
N ASN A 117 -6.68 -12.15 -2.20
CA ASN A 117 -5.78 -13.19 -2.68
C ASN A 117 -4.70 -13.58 -1.65
N PRO A 118 -4.65 -14.83 -1.19
CA PRO A 118 -3.70 -15.27 -0.16
C PRO A 118 -2.25 -15.27 -0.63
N VAL A 119 -1.97 -15.32 -1.94
CA VAL A 119 -0.60 -15.20 -2.48
C VAL A 119 -0.06 -13.80 -2.27
N VAL A 120 -0.88 -12.78 -2.56
CA VAL A 120 -0.55 -11.37 -2.32
C VAL A 120 -0.26 -11.12 -0.84
N LEU A 121 -1.09 -11.67 0.05
CA LEU A 121 -0.97 -11.43 1.49
C LEU A 121 0.20 -12.17 2.15
N LYS A 122 0.63 -13.32 1.63
CA LYS A 122 1.74 -14.12 2.18
C LYS A 122 3.09 -13.41 2.10
N ASP A 123 3.31 -12.63 1.04
CA ASP A 123 4.58 -11.93 0.81
C ASP A 123 4.64 -10.54 1.47
N GLY A 124 3.49 -9.90 1.72
CA GLY A 124 3.41 -8.66 2.51
C GLY A 124 3.59 -8.90 4.02
N ALA A 125 3.10 -10.02 4.54
CA ALA A 125 3.17 -10.34 5.98
C ALA A 125 4.56 -10.82 6.46
N ARG A 126 5.47 -11.21 5.55
CA ARG A 126 6.72 -11.91 5.91
C ARG A 126 7.84 -11.02 6.48
N ALA A 127 7.70 -9.70 6.44
CA ALA A 127 8.77 -8.77 6.81
C ALA A 127 8.59 -8.08 8.17
N GLY A 128 7.75 -8.67 9.05
CA GLY A 128 7.48 -8.19 10.41
C GLY A 128 7.91 -9.17 11.52
N LYS A 129 8.86 -10.08 11.25
CA LYS A 129 9.50 -10.91 12.28
C LYS A 129 10.95 -10.50 12.48
#